data_AF-A0A1Q8Q1W6-F1
#
_entry.id   AF-A0A1Q8Q1W6-F1
#
_cell.length_a   1.000
_cell.length_b   1.000
_cell.length_c   1.000
_cell.angle_alpha   90.00
_cell.angle_beta   90.00
_cell.angle_gamma   90.00
#
_symmetry.space_group_name_H-M   'P 1'
#
loop_
_entity.id
_entity.type
_entity.pdbx_description
1 polymer ?
#
loop_
_entity_poly.entity_id
_entity_poly.type
_entity_poly.pdbx_seq_one_letter_code
_entity_poly.pdbx_strand_id
1 'polypeptide(L)'
;MAIAVLEAGHGLPDPGAVGFGQGYIHALEMVNEVGKRLPASIKVIKTRNGKNAMNPPKNADLNQRCRAANNAGAELFVSVHINASANTAANGYVS
;
A
#
# COMPACT_ATOMS: atom_id res chain seq x y z
N MET A 1 4.93 13.10 18.20
CA MET A 1 5.08 13.04 16.74
C MET A 1 4.13 11.97 16.27
N ALA A 2 3.23 12.27 15.34
CA ALA A 2 2.22 11.30 14.92
C ALA A 2 2.83 10.26 13.98
N ILE A 3 2.40 9.00 14.04
CA ILE A 3 2.93 7.92 13.21
C ILE A 3 1.83 7.41 12.27
N ALA A 4 2.10 7.48 10.97
CA ALA A 4 1.24 6.91 9.94
C ALA A 4 1.99 5.83 9.16
N VAL A 5 1.34 4.68 8.98
CA VAL A 5 1.83 3.63 8.08
C VAL A 5 1.08 3.74 6.76
N LEU A 6 1.85 3.95 5.68
CA LEU A 6 1.34 3.90 4.32
C LEU A 6 1.66 2.55 3.71
N GLU A 7 0.63 1.81 3.38
CA GLU A 7 0.71 0.45 2.90
C GLU A 7 0.42 0.43 1.39
N ALA A 8 1.43 0.01 0.62
CA ALA A 8 1.30 -0.14 -0.83
C ALA A 8 0.82 -1.55 -1.14
N GLY A 9 -0.47 -1.67 -1.49
CA GLY A 9 -1.14 -2.93 -1.75
C GLY A 9 -0.36 -3.86 -2.68
N HIS A 10 -0.48 -5.17 -2.44
CA HIS A 10 0.23 -6.22 -3.19
C HIS A 10 1.77 -6.05 -3.18
N GLY A 11 2.45 -6.61 -4.17
CA GLY A 11 3.91 -6.66 -4.28
C GLY A 11 4.33 -8.06 -4.70
N LEU A 12 5.34 -8.17 -5.56
CA LEU A 12 5.78 -9.45 -6.11
C LEU A 12 6.04 -10.47 -4.99
N PRO A 13 5.54 -11.71 -5.14
CA PRO A 13 5.01 -12.30 -6.38
C PRO A 13 3.53 -12.01 -6.69
N ASP A 14 2.81 -11.26 -5.84
CA ASP A 14 1.40 -10.88 -6.08
C ASP A 14 1.33 -9.54 -6.83
N PRO A 15 0.96 -9.51 -8.13
CA PRO A 15 0.86 -8.26 -8.87
C PRO A 15 -0.43 -7.47 -8.57
N GLY A 16 -1.42 -8.10 -7.93
CA GLY A 16 -2.76 -7.56 -7.83
C GLY A 16 -3.46 -7.44 -9.19
N ALA A 17 -4.24 -6.38 -9.36
CA ALA A 17 -4.91 -6.09 -10.62
C ALA A 17 -3.91 -5.86 -11.77
N VAL A 18 -4.16 -6.49 -12.91
CA VAL A 18 -3.38 -6.33 -14.15
C VAL A 18 -4.32 -5.85 -15.25
N GLY A 19 -3.97 -4.72 -15.88
CA GLY A 19 -4.79 -4.09 -16.92
C GLY A 19 -4.02 -2.96 -17.58
N PHE A 20 -4.33 -1.70 -17.22
CA PHE A 20 -3.60 -0.49 -17.66
C PHE A 20 -2.23 -0.33 -16.98
N GLY A 21 -1.48 -1.43 -16.81
CA GLY A 21 -0.27 -1.52 -15.99
C GLY A 21 -0.43 -2.51 -14.84
N GLN A 22 0.49 -2.42 -13.88
CA GLN A 22 0.56 -3.34 -12.74
C GLN A 22 0.07 -2.63 -11.48
N GLY A 23 -1.02 -3.11 -10.88
CA GLY A 23 -1.67 -2.47 -9.73
C GLY A 23 -0.71 -2.24 -8.55
N TYR A 24 0.16 -3.20 -8.26
CA TYR A 24 1.18 -3.06 -7.21
C TYR A 24 2.22 -1.95 -7.47
N ILE A 25 2.48 -1.59 -8.73
CA ILE A 25 3.40 -0.49 -9.06
C ILE A 25 2.72 0.84 -8.80
N HIS A 26 1.51 1.05 -9.31
CA HIS A 26 0.76 2.29 -9.12
C HIS A 26 0.46 2.54 -7.63
N ALA A 27 0.13 1.51 -6.87
CA ALA A 27 -0.04 1.62 -5.42
C ALA A 27 1.24 2.11 -4.72
N LEU A 28 2.42 1.62 -5.13
CA LEU A 28 3.70 2.07 -4.59
C LEU A 28 4.01 3.52 -4.95
N GLU A 29 3.74 3.91 -6.19
CA GLU A 29 3.93 5.28 -6.68
C GLU A 29 3.05 6.26 -5.90
N MET A 30 1.77 5.95 -5.70
CA MET A 30 0.87 6.76 -4.89
C MET A 30 1.32 6.87 -3.43
N VAL A 31 1.69 5.75 -2.78
CA VAL A 31 2.19 5.76 -1.41
C VAL A 31 3.46 6.61 -1.28
N ASN A 32 4.37 6.53 -2.25
CA ASN A 32 5.56 7.37 -2.28
C ASN A 32 5.22 8.85 -2.43
N GLU A 33 4.26 9.18 -3.29
CA GLU A 33 3.84 10.56 -3.52
C GLU A 33 3.10 11.15 -2.32
N VAL A 34 2.19 10.41 -1.70
CA VAL A 34 1.52 10.80 -0.45
C VAL A 34 2.56 11.03 0.65
N GLY A 35 3.51 10.11 0.81
CA GLY A 35 4.57 10.23 1.82
C GLY A 35 5.42 11.49 1.69
N LYS A 36 5.65 12.00 0.47
CA LYS A 36 6.37 13.27 0.25
C LYS A 36 5.57 14.51 0.61
N ARG A 37 4.24 14.44 0.55
CA ARG A 37 3.33 15.57 0.77
C ARG A 37 2.90 15.73 2.23
N LEU A 38 3.08 14.68 3.04
CA LEU A 38 2.76 14.75 4.46
C LEU A 38 3.73 15.70 5.19
N PRO A 39 3.24 16.48 6.17
CA PRO A 39 4.07 17.41 6.94
C PRO A 39 5.08 16.65 7.81
N ALA A 40 6.21 17.30 8.12
CA ALA A 40 7.27 16.72 8.93
C ALA A 40 6.86 16.35 10.38
N SER A 41 5.69 16.81 10.84
CA SER A 41 5.09 16.40 12.12
C SER A 41 4.56 14.96 12.13
N ILE A 42 4.38 14.35 10.94
CA ILE A 42 3.97 12.96 10.75
C ILE A 42 5.19 12.13 10.33
N LYS A 43 5.54 11.14 11.16
CA LYS A 43 6.49 10.10 10.80
C LYS A 43 5.80 9.08 9.90
N VAL A 44 6.26 8.98 8.67
CA VAL A 44 5.75 8.01 7.69
C VAL A 44 6.58 6.74 7.72
N ILE A 45 5.90 5.60 7.88
CA ILE A 45 6.48 4.26 7.70
C ILE A 45 5.79 3.62 6.49
N LYS A 46 6.58 3.09 5.55
CA LYS A 46 6.05 2.35 4.40
C LYS A 46 6.22 0.86 4.61
N THR A 47 5.23 0.05 4.24
CA THR A 47 5.34 -1.42 4.33
C THR A 47 6.34 -1.99 3.33
N ARG A 48 6.53 -1.33 2.17
CA ARG A 48 7.58 -1.65 1.20
C ARG A 48 8.08 -0.41 0.47
N ASN A 49 9.33 -0.45 0.03
CA ASN A 49 9.98 0.60 -0.76
C ASN A 49 10.25 0.18 -2.20
N GLY A 50 9.94 -1.07 -2.55
CA GLY A 50 10.22 -1.66 -3.86
C GLY A 50 9.08 -2.55 -4.32
N LYS A 51 9.36 -3.28 -5.40
CA LYS A 51 8.37 -4.10 -6.12
C LYS A 51 7.89 -5.33 -5.34
N ASN A 52 8.66 -5.79 -4.38
CA ASN A 52 8.39 -7.05 -3.66
C ASN A 52 7.47 -6.83 -2.45
N ALA A 53 6.64 -7.84 -2.18
CA ALA A 53 5.90 -7.95 -0.92
C ALA A 53 6.86 -8.09 0.28
N MET A 54 6.34 -7.87 1.49
CA MET A 54 7.13 -8.07 2.71
C MET A 54 7.40 -9.55 2.97
N ASN A 55 6.55 -10.41 2.42
CA ASN A 55 6.65 -11.86 2.51
C ASN A 55 6.08 -12.51 1.21
N PRO A 56 6.61 -13.64 0.72
CA PRO A 56 6.06 -14.26 -0.49
C PRO A 56 4.67 -14.92 -0.29
N PRO A 57 4.43 -15.75 0.76
CA PRO A 57 3.07 -16.18 1.10
C PRO A 57 2.14 -15.01 1.46
N LYS A 58 1.01 -14.90 0.74
CA LYS A 58 0.04 -13.80 0.90
C LYS A 58 -0.43 -13.58 2.34
N ASN A 59 -0.78 -14.64 3.06
CA ASN A 59 -1.23 -14.51 4.45
C ASN A 59 -0.11 -14.01 5.38
N ALA A 60 1.13 -14.46 5.16
CA ALA A 60 2.27 -14.02 5.95
C ALA A 60 2.59 -12.54 5.68
N ASP A 61 2.45 -12.11 4.43
CA ASP A 61 2.63 -10.73 3.98
C ASP A 61 1.58 -9.79 4.58
N LEU A 62 0.29 -10.13 4.47
CA LEU A 62 -0.79 -9.36 5.10
C LEU A 62 -0.56 -9.23 6.62
N ASN A 63 -0.22 -10.34 7.29
CA ASN A 63 0.09 -10.31 8.71
C ASN A 63 1.32 -9.45 9.04
N GLN A 64 2.33 -9.43 8.18
CA GLN A 64 3.54 -8.63 8.38
C GLN A 64 3.27 -7.13 8.20
N ARG A 65 2.38 -6.75 7.26
CA ARG A 65 1.90 -5.36 7.10
C ARG A 65 1.20 -4.87 8.36
N CYS A 66 0.28 -5.66 8.91
CA CYS A 66 -0.40 -5.32 10.18
C CYS A 66 0.58 -5.23 11.35
N ARG A 67 1.53 -6.18 11.47
CA ARG A 67 2.57 -6.13 12.50
C ARG A 67 3.45 -4.89 12.39
N ALA A 68 3.79 -4.45 11.18
CA ALA A 68 4.57 -3.22 10.99
C ALA A 68 3.86 -2.00 11.58
N ALA A 69 2.54 -1.90 11.39
CA ALA A 69 1.74 -0.82 11.96
C ALA A 69 1.63 -0.90 13.49
N ASN A 70 1.28 -2.07 14.00
CA ASN A 70 1.11 -2.31 15.44
C ASN A 70 2.42 -2.09 16.20
N ASN A 71 3.53 -2.63 15.71
CA ASN A 71 4.84 -2.50 16.36
C ASN A 71 5.38 -1.07 16.31
N ALA A 72 5.02 -0.30 15.29
CA ALA A 72 5.37 1.11 15.21
C ALA A 72 4.54 1.99 16.17
N GLY A 73 3.44 1.45 16.73
CA GLY A 73 2.45 2.24 17.46
C GLY A 73 1.75 3.26 16.57
N ALA A 74 1.50 2.92 15.31
CA ALA A 74 0.90 3.85 14.35
C ALA A 74 -0.52 4.24 14.75
N GLU A 75 -0.82 5.54 14.72
CA GLU A 75 -2.17 6.05 14.94
C GLU A 75 -3.05 5.94 13.69
N LEU A 76 -2.43 5.82 12.51
CA LEU A 76 -3.13 5.65 11.24
C LEU A 76 -2.44 4.59 10.38
N PHE A 77 -3.26 3.71 9.79
CA PHE A 77 -2.85 2.78 8.74
C PHE A 77 -3.66 3.05 7.49
N VAL A 78 -3.00 3.43 6.39
CA VAL A 78 -3.64 3.73 5.10
C VAL A 78 -3.17 2.71 4.09
N SER A 79 -4.09 1.89 3.60
CA SER A 79 -3.83 0.89 2.55
C SER A 79 -4.30 1.42 1.21
N VAL A 80 -3.41 1.41 0.22
CA VAL A 80 -3.68 1.93 -1.12
C VAL A 80 -3.72 0.78 -2.12
N HIS A 81 -4.83 0.63 -2.81
CA HIS A 81 -5.07 -0.40 -3.81
C HIS A 81 -5.62 0.17 -5.12
N ILE A 82 -5.36 -0.55 -6.21
CA ILE A 82 -6.01 -0.32 -7.50
C ILE A 82 -7.08 -1.40 -7.67
N ASN A 83 -8.33 -0.98 -7.70
CA ASN A 83 -9.45 -1.89 -7.95
C ASN A 83 -9.48 -2.36 -9.41
N ALA A 84 -10.16 -3.48 -9.63
CA ALA A 84 -10.45 -4.03 -10.94
C ALA A 84 -11.90 -4.50 -11.01
N SER A 85 -12.47 -4.47 -12.22
CA SER A 85 -13.82 -4.92 -12.51
C SER A 85 -13.86 -5.55 -13.90
N ALA A 86 -14.76 -6.53 -14.09
CA ALA A 86 -15.04 -7.09 -15.41
C ALA A 86 -15.81 -6.09 -16.30
N ASN A 87 -16.55 -5.15 -15.69
CA ASN A 87 -17.18 -4.06 -16.43
C ASN A 87 -16.14 -2.98 -16.70
N THR A 88 -15.72 -2.85 -17.96
CA THR A 88 -14.69 -1.89 -18.40
C THR A 88 -15.13 -0.43 -18.27
N ALA A 89 -16.43 -0.16 -18.13
CA ALA A 89 -16.93 1.17 -17.86
C ALA A 89 -16.86 1.54 -16.36
N ALA A 90 -16.60 0.59 -15.46
CA ALA A 90 -16.50 0.86 -14.03
C ALA A 90 -15.25 1.70 -13.72
N ASN A 91 -15.45 2.88 -13.14
CA ASN A 91 -14.40 3.81 -12.76
C ASN A 91 -14.83 4.62 -11.53
N GLY A 92 -13.86 5.14 -10.77
CA GLY A 92 -14.10 5.92 -9.55
C GLY A 92 -13.06 5.66 -8.47
N TYR A 93 -13.25 6.31 -7.31
CA TYR A 93 -12.49 6.06 -6.09
C TYR A 93 -13.41 5.51 -4.99
N VAL A 94 -12.83 4.73 -4.08
CA VAL A 94 -13.50 4.24 -2.87
C VAL A 94 -12.58 4.55 -1.70
N SER A 95 -13.12 5.16 -0.64
CA SER A 95 -12.39 5.56 0.58
C SER A 95 -12.71 4.64 1.74
#